data_AF-A0A519IU69-F1
#
_entry.id   AF-A0A519IU69-F1
#
_cell.length_a   1.000
_cell.length_b   1.000
_cell.length_c   1.000
_cell.angle_alpha   90.00
_cell.angle_beta   90.00
_cell.angle_gamma   90.00
#
_symmetry.space_group_name_H-M   'P 1'
#
loop_
_entity.id
_entity.type
_entity.pdbx_description
1 polymer ?
#
loop_
_entity_poly.entity_id
_entity_poly.type
_entity_poly.pdbx_seq_one_letter_code
_entity_poly.pdbx_strand_id
1 'polypeptide(L)'
;MGGILIENGLITDIGPTITKATAADVKIDAKGKALAPGLIDLRVKTGEPGAENKETLETAGDAAAAGGVTTFIVMPDTDPVLDSVALVDFIKRRADGVAKVKVHPTGGLTIGLDGAKMSEIGLIKQAGAVFFTNGDKPVEDAGVLRRAMSYAASFDVLVASRPDTPSLSKNTVMNAGAFAARLGLRGA
;
A
#
# COMPACT_ATOMS: atom_id res chain seq x y z
N MET A 1 -25.96 -17.74 13.90
CA MET A 1 -25.16 -18.04 12.69
C MET A 1 -26.04 -17.82 11.48
N GLY A 2 -25.51 -17.25 10.41
CA GLY A 2 -26.26 -16.82 9.23
C GLY A 2 -25.38 -16.80 7.98
N GLY A 3 -25.80 -16.11 6.94
CA GLY A 3 -25.06 -15.99 5.68
C GLY A 3 -24.86 -14.54 5.22
N ILE A 4 -24.27 -14.41 4.04
CA ILE A 4 -24.14 -13.16 3.29
C ILE A 4 -24.68 -13.44 1.88
N LEU A 5 -25.51 -12.54 1.36
CA LEU A 5 -26.00 -12.56 -0.01
C LEU A 5 -25.25 -11.51 -0.83
N ILE A 6 -24.79 -11.90 -2.00
CA ILE A 6 -24.03 -11.05 -2.90
C ILE A 6 -24.72 -11.03 -4.26
N GLU A 7 -25.05 -9.83 -4.73
CA GLU A 7 -25.63 -9.61 -6.06
C GLU A 7 -24.82 -8.54 -6.77
N ASN A 8 -24.43 -8.80 -8.02
CA ASN A 8 -23.66 -7.86 -8.86
C ASN A 8 -22.40 -7.30 -8.17
N GLY A 9 -21.70 -8.14 -7.38
CA GLY A 9 -20.49 -7.77 -6.64
C GLY A 9 -20.72 -6.92 -5.39
N LEU A 10 -21.98 -6.70 -4.98
CA LEU A 10 -22.36 -5.96 -3.79
C LEU A 10 -22.99 -6.89 -2.77
N ILE A 11 -22.75 -6.61 -1.49
CA ILE A 11 -23.43 -7.31 -0.39
C ILE A 11 -24.84 -6.72 -0.27
N THR A 12 -25.87 -7.53 -0.47
CA THR A 12 -27.28 -7.10 -0.43
C THR A 12 -27.98 -7.44 0.86
N ASP A 13 -27.56 -8.51 1.55
CA ASP A 13 -28.11 -8.88 2.85
C ASP A 13 -27.07 -9.66 3.68
N ILE A 14 -27.17 -9.55 5.01
CA ILE A 14 -26.31 -10.24 5.99
C ILE A 14 -27.17 -10.62 7.19
N GLY A 15 -27.11 -11.89 7.60
CA GLY A 15 -27.74 -12.28 8.86
C GLY A 15 -28.27 -13.70 8.92
N PRO A 16 -28.96 -14.04 10.02
CA PRO A 16 -29.47 -15.40 10.28
C PRO A 16 -30.60 -15.82 9.35
N THR A 17 -31.23 -14.87 8.65
CA THR A 17 -32.28 -15.10 7.64
C THR A 17 -31.72 -15.74 6.37
N ILE A 18 -30.43 -15.56 6.11
CA ILE A 18 -29.73 -16.18 4.97
C ILE A 18 -29.29 -17.57 5.39
N THR A 19 -29.90 -18.58 4.78
CA THR A 19 -29.71 -19.98 5.11
C THR A 19 -29.36 -20.79 3.87
N LYS A 20 -29.09 -22.09 4.04
CA LYS A 20 -28.88 -23.01 2.91
C LYS A 20 -30.07 -23.06 1.94
N ALA A 21 -31.28 -22.75 2.42
CA ALA A 21 -32.50 -22.71 1.61
C ALA A 21 -32.68 -21.42 0.80
N THR A 22 -31.96 -20.33 1.12
CA THR A 22 -32.02 -19.07 0.38
C THR A 22 -31.64 -19.31 -1.09
N ALA A 23 -32.41 -18.75 -2.03
CA ALA A 23 -32.14 -18.87 -3.46
C ALA A 23 -30.90 -18.07 -3.86
N ALA A 24 -30.02 -18.68 -4.66
CA ALA A 24 -28.81 -18.05 -5.21
C ALA A 24 -28.30 -18.90 -6.37
N ASP A 25 -27.68 -18.28 -7.37
CA ASP A 25 -27.07 -18.98 -8.52
C ASP A 25 -25.86 -19.83 -8.10
N VAL A 26 -25.08 -19.32 -7.15
CA VAL A 26 -23.89 -19.97 -6.59
C VAL A 26 -23.99 -19.99 -5.07
N LYS A 27 -23.73 -21.15 -4.46
CA LYS A 27 -23.73 -21.33 -3.00
C LYS A 27 -22.37 -21.81 -2.53
N ILE A 28 -21.79 -21.10 -1.56
CA ILE A 28 -20.51 -21.44 -0.93
C ILE A 28 -20.76 -21.74 0.55
N ASP A 29 -20.53 -22.99 0.98
CA ASP A 29 -20.61 -23.35 2.40
C ASP A 29 -19.27 -23.02 3.08
N ALA A 30 -19.28 -22.04 4.00
CA ALA A 30 -18.11 -21.63 4.77
C ALA A 30 -17.65 -22.70 5.80
N LYS A 31 -18.41 -23.78 6.00
CA LYS A 31 -18.09 -24.91 6.91
C LYS A 31 -17.71 -24.45 8.32
N GLY A 32 -18.41 -23.46 8.84
CA GLY A 32 -18.18 -22.89 10.18
C GLY A 32 -16.93 -22.01 10.30
N LYS A 33 -16.23 -21.70 9.20
CA LYS A 33 -15.13 -20.73 9.20
C LYS A 33 -15.66 -19.30 9.35
N ALA A 34 -14.78 -18.40 9.81
CA ALA A 34 -15.07 -16.98 9.85
C ALA A 34 -15.18 -16.41 8.43
N LEU A 35 -16.21 -15.61 8.20
CA LEU A 35 -16.35 -14.76 7.03
C LEU A 35 -16.10 -13.32 7.48
N ALA A 36 -15.10 -12.68 6.90
CA ALA A 36 -14.65 -11.35 7.27
C ALA A 36 -14.55 -10.45 6.03
N PRO A 37 -14.62 -9.12 6.19
CA PRO A 37 -14.23 -8.20 5.13
C PRO A 37 -12.81 -8.49 4.66
N GLY A 38 -12.57 -8.32 3.37
CA GLY A 38 -11.22 -8.43 2.83
C GLY A 38 -10.28 -7.41 3.45
N LEU A 39 -9.05 -7.82 3.73
CA LEU A 39 -8.05 -6.95 4.34
C LEU A 39 -7.59 -5.89 3.34
N ILE A 40 -7.22 -4.72 3.87
CA ILE A 40 -6.60 -3.63 3.10
C ILE A 40 -5.18 -3.45 3.62
N ASP A 41 -4.19 -3.69 2.78
CA ASP A 41 -2.78 -3.47 3.11
C ASP A 41 -2.29 -2.14 2.55
N LEU A 42 -1.91 -1.23 3.43
CA LEU A 42 -1.52 0.13 3.06
C LEU A 42 -0.06 0.24 2.62
N ARG A 43 0.75 -0.82 2.75
CA ARG A 43 2.21 -0.71 2.53
C ARG A 43 2.77 -1.96 1.86
N VAL A 44 2.48 -2.12 0.58
CA VAL A 44 3.01 -3.21 -0.23
C VAL A 44 4.12 -2.71 -1.14
N LYS A 45 5.22 -3.47 -1.18
CA LYS A 45 6.29 -3.26 -2.14
C LYS A 45 6.14 -4.27 -3.26
N THR A 46 6.06 -3.75 -4.48
CA THR A 46 6.21 -4.54 -5.69
C THR A 46 7.57 -4.25 -6.30
N GLY A 47 8.07 -5.18 -7.10
CA GLY A 47 9.23 -4.93 -7.94
C GLY A 47 8.88 -4.18 -9.21
N GLU A 48 7.61 -4.14 -9.60
CA GLU A 48 7.16 -3.49 -10.84
C GLU A 48 6.72 -2.03 -10.60
N PRO A 49 7.29 -1.05 -11.34
CA PRO A 49 8.35 -1.19 -12.34
C PRO A 49 9.78 -1.28 -11.77
N GLY A 50 10.68 -1.92 -12.51
CA GLY A 50 12.14 -1.82 -12.42
C GLY A 50 12.88 -3.02 -11.81
N ALA A 51 12.19 -3.82 -11.01
CA ALA A 51 12.69 -5.01 -10.34
C ALA A 51 11.68 -6.16 -10.41
N GLU A 52 11.05 -6.37 -11.57
CA GLU A 52 10.03 -7.37 -11.84
C GLU A 52 10.50 -8.80 -11.53
N ASN A 53 11.81 -9.04 -11.57
CA ASN A 53 12.42 -10.31 -11.17
C ASN A 53 12.26 -10.63 -9.68
N LYS A 54 11.98 -9.62 -8.83
CA LYS A 54 11.71 -9.80 -7.40
C LYS A 54 10.22 -10.04 -7.15
N GLU A 55 9.35 -9.26 -7.80
CA GLU A 55 7.90 -9.34 -7.66
C GLU A 55 7.21 -8.50 -8.75
N THR A 56 6.08 -8.95 -9.31
CA THR A 56 5.24 -8.19 -10.26
C THR A 56 3.90 -7.80 -9.61
N LEU A 57 3.12 -6.92 -10.24
CA LEU A 57 1.78 -6.59 -9.75
C LEU A 57 0.84 -7.81 -9.78
N GLU A 58 1.05 -8.73 -10.73
CA GLU A 58 0.30 -9.98 -10.86
C GLU A 58 0.60 -10.92 -9.70
N THR A 59 1.89 -11.22 -9.47
CA THR A 59 2.30 -12.17 -8.41
C THR A 59 2.05 -11.62 -7.01
N ALA A 60 2.22 -10.31 -6.81
CA ALA A 60 1.79 -9.64 -5.58
C ALA A 60 0.27 -9.73 -5.36
N GLY A 61 -0.54 -9.60 -6.43
CA GLY A 61 -1.98 -9.79 -6.40
C GLY A 61 -2.39 -11.20 -5.99
N ASP A 62 -1.68 -12.21 -6.48
CA ASP A 62 -1.89 -13.60 -6.12
C ASP A 62 -1.55 -13.88 -4.65
N ALA A 63 -0.41 -13.35 -4.17
CA ALA A 63 -0.01 -13.45 -2.78
C ALA A 63 -1.00 -12.74 -1.84
N ALA A 64 -1.46 -11.54 -2.21
CA ALA A 64 -2.46 -10.78 -1.47
C ALA A 64 -3.78 -11.56 -1.34
N ALA A 65 -4.31 -12.08 -2.45
CA ALA A 65 -5.55 -12.85 -2.46
C ALA A 65 -5.44 -14.11 -1.57
N ALA A 66 -4.32 -14.83 -1.64
CA ALA A 66 -4.05 -16.00 -0.81
C ALA A 66 -3.99 -15.64 0.69
N GLY A 67 -3.50 -14.45 1.04
CA GLY A 67 -3.46 -13.91 2.39
C GLY A 67 -4.78 -13.30 2.90
N GLY A 68 -5.82 -13.23 2.06
CA GLY A 68 -7.11 -12.59 2.41
C GLY A 68 -7.12 -11.06 2.25
N VAL A 69 -6.11 -10.49 1.60
CA VAL A 69 -6.06 -9.08 1.21
C VAL A 69 -6.83 -8.91 -0.10
N THR A 70 -7.80 -8.00 -0.12
CA THR A 70 -8.59 -7.69 -1.33
C THR A 70 -8.24 -6.33 -1.91
N THR A 71 -7.47 -5.52 -1.19
CA THR A 71 -6.94 -4.25 -1.67
C THR A 71 -5.55 -4.02 -1.10
N PHE A 72 -4.59 -3.65 -1.93
CA PHE A 72 -3.30 -3.18 -1.44
C PHE A 72 -2.84 -1.90 -2.12
N ILE A 73 -1.88 -1.23 -1.45
CA ILE A 73 -1.33 0.03 -1.90
C ILE A 73 0.17 -0.11 -2.18
N VAL A 74 0.57 0.23 -3.41
CA VAL A 74 1.94 0.15 -3.90
C VAL A 74 2.73 1.37 -3.43
N MET A 75 3.84 1.11 -2.75
CA MET A 75 4.77 2.15 -2.28
C MET A 75 5.53 2.81 -3.43
N PRO A 76 5.98 4.08 -3.28
CA PRO A 76 6.45 4.86 -4.42
C PRO A 76 7.93 4.61 -4.76
N ASP A 77 8.62 3.79 -3.97
CA ASP A 77 10.04 3.46 -4.08
C ASP A 77 10.33 2.34 -5.08
N THR A 78 9.57 2.32 -6.18
CA THR A 78 9.84 1.57 -7.41
C THR A 78 10.92 2.26 -8.24
N ASP A 79 11.31 1.66 -9.38
CA ASP A 79 12.25 2.26 -10.33
C ASP A 79 11.67 2.28 -11.75
N PRO A 80 11.18 3.43 -12.26
CA PRO A 80 11.26 4.76 -11.66
C PRO A 80 10.31 4.96 -10.46
N VAL A 81 10.60 5.99 -9.66
CA VAL A 81 9.80 6.41 -8.51
C VAL A 81 8.41 6.90 -8.94
N LEU A 82 7.37 6.59 -8.16
CA LEU A 82 5.99 7.04 -8.44
C LEU A 82 5.75 8.52 -8.08
N ASP A 83 6.52 9.44 -8.65
CA ASP A 83 6.45 10.89 -8.37
C ASP A 83 5.92 11.72 -9.55
N SER A 84 5.29 11.07 -10.53
CA SER A 84 4.67 11.72 -11.68
C SER A 84 3.31 11.12 -12.04
N VAL A 85 2.47 11.92 -12.69
CA VAL A 85 1.12 11.52 -13.15
C VAL A 85 1.18 10.27 -14.03
N ALA A 86 2.13 10.22 -14.97
CA ALA A 86 2.24 9.12 -15.92
C ALA A 86 2.54 7.78 -15.22
N LEU A 87 3.39 7.78 -14.20
CA LEU A 87 3.78 6.57 -13.48
C LEU A 87 2.66 6.07 -12.57
N VAL A 88 1.95 6.98 -11.90
CA VAL A 88 0.78 6.63 -11.08
C VAL A 88 -0.35 6.06 -11.92
N ASP A 89 -0.65 6.68 -13.07
CA ASP A 89 -1.64 6.19 -14.04
C ASP A 89 -1.22 4.85 -14.65
N PHE A 90 0.08 4.65 -14.92
CA PHE A 90 0.63 3.37 -15.37
C PHE A 90 0.34 2.25 -14.36
N ILE A 91 0.69 2.43 -13.07
CA ILE A 91 0.45 1.40 -12.04
C ILE A 91 -1.03 1.03 -11.98
N LYS A 92 -1.91 2.03 -11.98
CA LYS A 92 -3.36 1.81 -11.92
C LYS A 92 -3.85 0.97 -13.10
N ARG A 93 -3.54 1.38 -14.33
CA ARG A 93 -3.96 0.66 -15.55
C ARG A 93 -3.34 -0.73 -15.65
N ARG A 94 -2.08 -0.86 -15.27
CA ARG A 94 -1.37 -2.14 -15.32
C ARG A 94 -2.02 -3.11 -14.34
N ALA A 95 -2.26 -2.70 -13.11
CA ALA A 95 -2.88 -3.54 -12.10
C ALA A 95 -4.30 -3.96 -12.49
N ASP A 96 -5.11 -3.06 -13.06
CA ASP A 96 -6.46 -3.40 -13.54
C ASP A 96 -6.44 -4.53 -14.59
N GLY A 97 -5.33 -4.67 -15.34
CA GLY A 97 -5.16 -5.71 -16.35
C GLY A 97 -4.58 -7.04 -15.85
N VAL A 98 -3.93 -7.08 -14.68
CA VAL A 98 -3.17 -8.27 -14.24
C VAL A 98 -3.41 -8.72 -12.80
N ALA A 99 -3.85 -7.84 -11.90
CA ALA A 99 -3.99 -8.17 -10.49
C ALA A 99 -5.36 -8.76 -10.17
N LYS A 100 -5.40 -9.81 -9.33
CA LYS A 100 -6.64 -10.44 -8.83
C LYS A 100 -7.35 -9.64 -7.73
N VAL A 101 -6.70 -8.61 -7.21
CA VAL A 101 -7.17 -7.75 -6.11
C VAL A 101 -7.11 -6.29 -6.54
N LYS A 102 -7.75 -5.40 -5.79
CA LYS A 102 -7.67 -3.96 -6.08
C LYS A 102 -6.28 -3.44 -5.72
N VAL A 103 -5.66 -2.69 -6.62
CA VAL A 103 -4.34 -2.12 -6.39
C VAL A 103 -4.42 -0.61 -6.57
N HIS A 104 -3.88 0.11 -5.60
CA HIS A 104 -3.79 1.56 -5.67
C HIS A 104 -2.34 2.03 -5.54
N PRO A 105 -1.90 3.02 -6.33
CA PRO A 105 -0.58 3.62 -6.14
C PRO A 105 -0.59 4.61 -4.97
N THR A 106 0.55 4.73 -4.30
CA THR A 106 0.94 5.96 -3.59
C THR A 106 1.58 6.96 -4.55
N GLY A 107 1.74 8.20 -4.09
CA GLY A 107 2.60 9.20 -4.73
C GLY A 107 3.87 9.44 -3.92
N GLY A 108 5.00 9.62 -4.59
CA GLY A 108 6.24 10.11 -3.97
C GLY A 108 6.01 11.50 -3.38
N LEU A 109 6.31 11.73 -2.10
CA LEU A 109 6.12 13.04 -1.46
C LEU A 109 7.13 14.07 -2.00
N THR A 110 8.35 13.62 -2.29
CA THR A 110 9.39 14.41 -2.97
C THR A 110 9.84 13.73 -4.27
N ILE A 111 10.32 14.53 -5.22
CA ILE A 111 10.89 14.04 -6.48
C ILE A 111 12.08 13.12 -6.17
N GLY A 112 12.14 11.95 -6.80
CA GLY A 112 13.17 10.93 -6.57
C GLY A 112 13.25 10.38 -5.14
N LEU A 113 12.29 10.75 -4.28
CA LEU A 113 12.29 10.49 -2.84
C LEU A 113 13.54 11.05 -2.12
N ASP A 114 14.15 12.12 -2.64
CA ASP A 114 15.42 12.67 -2.12
C ASP A 114 15.27 13.62 -0.92
N GLY A 115 14.05 14.00 -0.57
CA GLY A 115 13.77 14.92 0.54
C GLY A 115 14.05 16.40 0.22
N ALA A 116 14.39 16.76 -1.03
CA ALA A 116 14.78 18.12 -1.39
C ALA A 116 13.61 18.94 -1.95
N LYS A 117 12.86 18.38 -2.92
CA LYS A 117 11.76 19.09 -3.62
C LYS A 117 10.48 18.27 -3.60
N MET A 118 9.39 18.88 -3.15
CA MET A 118 8.05 18.28 -3.19
C MET A 118 7.61 17.95 -4.63
N SER A 119 6.85 16.87 -4.81
CA SER A 119 6.24 16.49 -6.08
C SER A 119 4.97 17.31 -6.41
N GLU A 120 4.40 17.11 -7.59
CA GLU A 120 3.14 17.74 -8.01
C GLU A 120 1.91 17.08 -7.36
N ILE A 121 1.78 17.19 -6.03
CA ILE A 121 0.80 16.46 -5.19
C ILE A 121 -0.63 16.52 -5.75
N GLY A 122 -1.10 17.71 -6.13
CA GLY A 122 -2.46 17.88 -6.65
C GLY A 122 -2.72 17.09 -7.94
N LEU A 123 -1.78 17.12 -8.89
CA LEU A 123 -1.90 16.41 -10.16
C LEU A 123 -1.77 14.89 -9.96
N ILE A 124 -0.83 14.46 -9.12
CA ILE A 124 -0.61 13.04 -8.83
C ILE A 124 -1.80 12.44 -8.07
N LYS A 125 -2.44 13.21 -7.18
CA LYS A 125 -3.69 12.81 -6.51
C LYS A 125 -4.81 12.59 -7.53
N GLN A 126 -4.97 13.50 -8.49
CA GLN A 126 -5.96 13.37 -9.57
C GLN A 126 -5.70 12.14 -10.45
N ALA A 127 -4.43 11.75 -10.64
CA ALA A 127 -4.05 10.54 -11.39
C ALA A 127 -4.46 9.24 -10.67
N GLY A 128 -4.66 9.28 -9.35
CA GLY A 128 -5.14 8.15 -8.56
C GLY A 128 -4.28 7.78 -7.36
N ALA A 129 -3.26 8.58 -7.02
CA ALA A 129 -2.50 8.36 -5.79
C ALA A 129 -3.41 8.52 -4.56
N VAL A 130 -3.42 7.51 -3.71
CA VAL A 130 -4.31 7.50 -2.53
C VAL A 130 -3.74 8.31 -1.36
N PHE A 131 -2.43 8.22 -1.13
CA PHE A 131 -1.67 9.02 -0.16
C PHE A 131 -0.22 9.21 -0.64
N PHE A 132 0.53 10.08 0.04
CA PHE A 132 1.89 10.46 -0.33
C PHE A 132 2.92 10.09 0.72
N THR A 133 4.09 9.63 0.30
CA THR A 133 5.17 9.16 1.18
C THR A 133 6.51 9.17 0.46
N ASN A 134 7.62 9.17 1.21
CA ASN A 134 8.95 8.86 0.67
C ASN A 134 9.34 7.38 0.84
N GLY A 135 8.35 6.53 1.14
CA GLY A 135 8.54 5.10 1.29
C GLY A 135 9.52 4.79 2.41
N ASP A 136 10.65 4.18 2.05
CA ASP A 136 11.69 3.81 3.00
C ASP A 136 12.68 4.93 3.32
N LYS A 137 12.60 6.07 2.64
CA LYS A 137 13.47 7.22 2.90
C LYS A 137 12.74 8.23 3.80
N PRO A 138 13.35 8.68 4.91
CA PRO A 138 12.80 9.81 5.67
C PRO A 138 12.95 11.12 4.89
N VAL A 139 12.10 12.10 5.19
CA VAL A 139 12.32 13.49 4.78
C VAL A 139 13.03 14.19 5.95
N GLU A 140 14.34 14.35 5.84
CA GLU A 140 15.17 14.86 6.94
C GLU A 140 14.95 16.36 7.21
N ASP A 141 14.75 17.15 6.15
CA ASP A 141 14.50 18.58 6.27
C ASP A 141 13.06 18.82 6.76
N ALA A 142 12.94 19.19 8.04
CA ALA A 142 11.66 19.51 8.67
C ALA A 142 10.92 20.67 7.97
N GLY A 143 11.64 21.60 7.34
CA GLY A 143 11.06 22.67 6.53
C GLY A 143 10.44 22.14 5.24
N VAL A 144 11.09 21.21 4.55
CA VAL A 144 10.52 20.51 3.38
C VAL A 144 9.28 19.74 3.80
N LEU A 145 9.37 18.92 4.85
CA LEU A 145 8.25 18.12 5.33
C LEU A 145 7.07 19.02 5.74
N ARG A 146 7.31 20.11 6.48
CA ARG A 146 6.27 21.07 6.87
C ARG A 146 5.58 21.69 5.66
N ARG A 147 6.34 22.13 4.65
CA ARG A 147 5.76 22.69 3.40
C ARG A 147 4.94 21.64 2.67
N ALA A 148 5.47 20.41 2.56
CA ALA A 148 4.78 19.33 1.88
C ALA A 148 3.46 18.93 2.55
N MET A 149 3.45 18.81 3.88
CA MET A 149 2.22 18.56 4.64
C MET A 149 1.21 19.72 4.53
N SER A 150 1.69 20.97 4.57
CA SER A 150 0.81 22.14 4.42
C SER A 150 0.14 22.18 3.04
N TYR A 151 0.89 21.83 1.99
CA TYR A 151 0.36 21.74 0.64
C TYR A 151 -0.57 20.53 0.47
N ALA A 152 -0.20 19.36 0.99
CA ALA A 152 -1.07 18.18 0.95
C ALA A 152 -2.41 18.41 1.66
N ALA A 153 -2.40 19.15 2.77
CA ALA A 153 -3.61 19.53 3.49
C ALA A 153 -4.59 20.35 2.64
N SER A 154 -4.12 21.21 1.71
CA SER A 154 -5.03 21.95 0.82
C SER A 154 -5.75 21.07 -0.20
N PHE A 155 -5.33 19.80 -0.37
CA PHE A 155 -5.94 18.81 -1.25
C PHE A 155 -6.61 17.65 -0.51
N ASP A 156 -6.74 17.73 0.83
CA ASP A 156 -7.24 16.62 1.67
C ASP A 156 -6.46 15.30 1.43
N VAL A 157 -5.13 15.43 1.35
CA VAL A 157 -4.23 14.33 1.06
C VAL A 157 -3.51 13.87 2.33
N LEU A 158 -3.58 12.57 2.61
CA LEU A 158 -2.78 11.94 3.66
C LEU A 158 -1.29 11.92 3.27
N VAL A 159 -0.44 12.33 4.22
CA VAL A 159 1.02 12.16 4.15
C VAL A 159 1.45 11.11 5.17
N ALA A 160 2.08 10.04 4.70
CA ALA A 160 2.69 9.00 5.53
C ALA A 160 4.21 9.18 5.56
N SER A 161 4.75 9.52 6.73
CA SER A 161 6.18 9.71 6.94
C SER A 161 6.81 8.49 7.61
N ARG A 162 8.03 8.14 7.20
CA ARG A 162 8.88 7.20 7.94
C ARG A 162 9.60 7.97 9.05
N PRO A 163 9.30 7.70 10.33
CA PRO A 163 9.96 8.39 11.45
C PRO A 163 11.33 7.77 11.67
N ASP A 164 12.31 8.19 10.87
CA ASP A 164 13.70 7.78 10.98
C ASP A 164 14.57 9.04 10.98
N THR A 165 15.59 9.04 11.83
CA THR A 165 16.62 10.09 11.89
C THR A 165 17.92 9.45 11.46
N PRO A 166 18.35 9.61 10.18
CA PRO A 166 19.49 8.88 9.65
C PRO A 166 20.78 9.04 10.46
N SER A 167 20.99 10.18 11.14
CA SER A 167 22.15 10.37 12.02
C SER A 167 22.21 9.38 13.20
N LEU A 168 21.09 8.75 13.56
CA LEU A 168 21.00 7.73 14.62
C LEU A 168 21.08 6.30 14.08
N SER A 169 20.63 6.05 12.84
CA SER A 169 20.48 4.71 12.27
C SER A 169 21.53 4.36 11.19
N LYS A 170 22.36 5.32 10.77
CA LYS A 170 23.35 5.13 9.71
C LYS A 170 24.31 3.97 10.00
N ASN A 171 24.44 3.06 9.05
CA ASN A 171 25.30 1.88 9.11
C ASN A 171 24.96 0.89 10.26
N THR A 172 23.71 0.90 10.72
CA THR A 172 23.20 -0.11 11.66
C THR A 172 22.45 -1.20 10.91
N VAL A 173 22.39 -2.40 11.50
CA VAL A 173 21.83 -3.60 10.84
C VAL A 173 20.78 -4.33 11.67
N MET A 174 20.52 -3.86 12.89
CA MET A 174 19.52 -4.43 13.80
C MET A 174 19.19 -3.45 14.94
N ASN A 175 18.22 -3.81 15.78
CA ASN A 175 17.93 -3.08 17.01
C ASN A 175 19.14 -3.06 17.97
N ALA A 176 19.45 -1.90 18.55
CA ALA A 176 20.47 -1.77 19.58
C ALA A 176 20.13 -2.60 20.84
N GLY A 177 21.10 -3.36 21.34
CA GLY A 177 20.93 -4.10 22.59
C GLY A 177 22.03 -5.11 22.88
N ALA A 178 21.88 -5.82 24.01
CA ALA A 178 22.85 -6.82 24.45
C ALA A 178 23.08 -7.92 23.39
N PHE A 179 22.05 -8.26 22.60
CA PHE A 179 22.18 -9.24 21.54
C PHE A 179 23.04 -8.74 20.36
N ALA A 180 22.85 -7.48 19.93
CA ALA A 180 23.68 -6.86 18.90
C ALA A 180 25.16 -6.79 19.34
N ALA A 181 25.39 -6.41 20.60
CA ALA A 181 26.74 -6.37 21.18
C ALA A 181 27.40 -7.76 21.20
N ARG A 182 26.65 -8.81 21.57
CA ARG A 182 27.14 -10.21 21.56
C ARG A 182 27.50 -10.70 20.17
N LEU A 183 26.76 -10.27 19.14
CA LEU A 183 27.00 -10.62 17.75
C LEU A 183 28.05 -9.72 17.07
N GLY A 184 28.54 -8.67 17.74
CA GLY A 184 29.44 -7.68 17.15
C GLY A 184 28.79 -6.83 16.05
N LEU A 185 27.45 -6.71 16.07
CA LEU A 185 26.69 -5.96 15.08
C LEU A 185 26.36 -4.54 15.57
N ARG A 186 26.40 -3.57 14.67
CA ARG A 186 26.00 -2.18 14.95
C ARG A 186 24.47 -2.10 14.99
N GLY A 187 23.91 -1.63 16.10
CA GLY A 187 22.48 -1.41 16.25
C GLY A 187 22.11 0.04 16.51
N ALA A 188 20.87 0.40 16.16
CA ALA A 188 20.20 1.67 16.48
C ALA A 188 18.84 1.41 17.10
#